data_AF-A0AAU2ITP7-F1
#
_entry.id   AF-A0AAU2ITP7-F1
#
_cell.length_a   1.000
_cell.length_b   1.000
_cell.length_c   1.000
_cell.angle_alpha   90.00
_cell.angle_beta   90.00
_cell.angle_gamma   90.00
#
_symmetry.space_group_name_H-M   'P 1'
#
loop_
_entity.id
_entity.type
_entity.pdbx_description
1 polymer ?
#
loop_
_entity_poly.entity_id
_entity_poly.type
_entity_poly.pdbx_seq_one_letter_code
_entity_poly.pdbx_strand_id
1 'polypeptide(L)'
;MTQDIGPLEPVTDEDILIVYGFHQARSHPEFNRDNVYTLNGVAAFGRLNGRQPKRVFHTGLGLSREADRLRRELSKLEGKYGTEIHHVNELYMYEEEIPTP
;
A
#
# COMPACT_ATOMS: atom_id res chain seq x y z
N MET A 1 -20.72 10.02 5.10
CA MET A 1 -20.29 10.02 3.70
C MET A 1 -19.62 8.67 3.49
N THR A 2 -20.35 7.73 2.92
CA THR A 2 -19.85 6.41 2.54
C THR A 2 -18.87 6.62 1.39
N GLN A 3 -17.58 6.36 1.62
CA GLN A 3 -16.64 6.25 0.51
C GLN A 3 -17.03 4.99 -0.24
N ASP A 4 -17.62 5.15 -1.42
CA ASP A 4 -17.75 4.11 -2.43
C ASP A 4 -16.34 3.68 -2.84
N ILE A 5 -15.77 2.72 -2.10
CA ILE A 5 -14.51 2.07 -2.47
C ILE A 5 -14.92 0.87 -3.31
N GLY A 6 -15.21 1.13 -4.59
CA GLY A 6 -15.38 0.09 -5.60
C GLY A 6 -14.12 -0.77 -5.74
N PRO A 7 -14.17 -1.89 -6.48
CA PRO A 7 -13.01 -2.75 -6.68
C PRO A 7 -11.85 -1.90 -7.18
N LEU A 8 -10.76 -1.91 -6.40
CA LEU A 8 -9.56 -1.14 -6.69
C LEU A 8 -9.17 -1.33 -8.16
N GLU A 9 -8.97 -0.21 -8.86
CA GLU A 9 -8.47 -0.20 -10.23
C GLU A 9 -7.28 -1.16 -10.37
N PRO A 10 -7.10 -1.81 -11.54
CA PRO A 10 -6.01 -2.76 -11.73
C PRO A 10 -4.66 -2.15 -11.33
N VAL A 11 -3.89 -2.93 -10.57
CA VAL A 11 -2.51 -2.59 -10.18
C VAL A 11 -1.67 -2.48 -11.45
N THR A 12 -0.83 -1.46 -11.50
CA THR A 12 0.07 -1.13 -12.60
C THR A 12 1.52 -1.31 -12.18
N ASP A 13 2.42 -1.41 -13.16
CA ASP A 13 3.86 -1.54 -12.92
C ASP A 13 4.47 -0.35 -12.16
N GLU A 14 3.79 0.80 -12.14
CA GLU A 14 4.24 2.01 -11.44
C GLU A 14 3.82 2.05 -9.97
N ASP A 15 2.89 1.19 -9.57
CA ASP A 15 2.36 1.16 -8.21
C ASP A 15 3.36 0.56 -7.24
N ILE A 16 3.41 1.14 -6.05
CA ILE A 16 4.35 0.75 -5.01
C ILE A 16 3.63 -0.04 -3.93
N LEU A 17 4.17 -1.19 -3.54
CA LEU A 17 3.69 -1.98 -2.41
C LEU A 17 4.68 -1.91 -1.24
N ILE A 18 4.17 -1.58 -0.05
CA ILE A 18 4.95 -1.58 1.19
C ILE A 18 4.44 -2.69 2.12
N VAL A 19 5.26 -3.70 2.34
CA VAL A 19 4.96 -4.85 3.20
C VAL A 19 5.69 -4.74 4.55
N TYR A 20 5.17 -5.38 5.60
CA TYR A 20 5.91 -5.47 6.87
C TYR A 20 7.18 -6.33 6.73
N GLY A 21 7.08 -7.44 6.01
CA GLY A 21 8.22 -8.31 5.67
C GLY A 21 8.07 -8.97 4.31
N PHE A 22 9.19 -9.32 3.66
CA PHE A 22 9.21 -9.88 2.30
C PHE A 22 8.39 -11.17 2.13
N HIS A 23 8.12 -11.90 3.21
CA HIS A 23 7.24 -13.07 3.14
C HIS A 23 5.80 -12.71 2.75
N GLN A 24 5.32 -11.51 3.11
CA GLN A 24 3.98 -11.03 2.74
C GLN A 24 3.88 -10.64 1.27
N ALA A 25 4.99 -10.25 0.63
CA ALA A 25 5.02 -9.92 -0.80
C ALA A 25 4.61 -11.11 -1.69
N ARG A 26 4.72 -12.35 -1.18
CA ARG A 26 4.28 -13.55 -1.90
C ARG A 26 2.77 -13.61 -2.12
N SER A 27 2.00 -12.96 -1.25
CA SER A 27 0.54 -12.88 -1.36
C SER A 27 0.08 -11.82 -2.36
N HIS A 28 1.01 -11.05 -2.94
CA HIS A 28 0.72 -9.94 -3.84
C HIS A 28 1.53 -10.04 -5.15
N PRO A 29 1.36 -11.13 -5.93
CA PRO A 29 2.09 -11.32 -7.18
C PRO A 29 1.74 -10.28 -8.26
N GLU A 30 0.63 -9.56 -8.12
CA GLU A 30 0.17 -8.50 -9.01
C GLU A 30 1.06 -7.25 -9.00
N PHE A 31 1.86 -7.05 -7.95
CA PHE A 31 2.81 -5.95 -7.89
C PHE A 31 4.14 -6.30 -8.55
N ASN A 32 4.69 -5.34 -9.29
CA ASN A 32 6.04 -5.45 -9.79
C ASN A 32 7.03 -5.56 -8.60
N ARG A 33 7.80 -6.65 -8.57
CA ARG A 33 8.76 -6.95 -7.49
C ARG A 33 9.79 -5.85 -7.27
N ASP A 34 10.14 -5.09 -8.31
CA ASP A 34 11.07 -3.96 -8.22
C ASP A 34 10.48 -2.76 -7.44
N ASN A 35 9.15 -2.74 -7.28
CA ASN A 35 8.38 -1.74 -6.54
C ASN A 35 7.75 -2.28 -5.25
N VAL A 36 8.20 -3.45 -4.78
CA VAL A 36 7.84 -3.98 -3.46
C VAL A 36 8.93 -3.68 -2.44
N TYR A 37 8.55 -3.01 -1.35
CA TYR A 37 9.47 -2.59 -0.29
C TYR A 37 9.02 -3.07 1.08
N THR A 38 9.97 -3.31 1.98
CA THR A 38 9.67 -3.70 3.36
C THR A 38 9.77 -2.53 4.33
N LEU A 39 8.96 -2.55 5.40
CA LEU A 39 8.99 -1.60 6.51
C LEU A 39 10.37 -1.49 7.20
N ASN A 40 11.07 -2.61 7.38
CA ASN A 40 12.42 -2.65 7.95
C ASN A 40 13.49 -2.03 7.02
N GLY A 41 13.15 -1.85 5.75
CA GLY A 41 13.99 -1.16 4.79
C GLY A 41 13.68 0.31 4.84
N VAL A 42 14.49 1.09 5.56
CA VAL A 42 14.60 2.56 5.42
C VAL A 42 14.78 3.00 3.93
N ALA A 43 15.01 2.05 3.02
CA ALA A 43 14.90 2.16 1.57
C ALA A 43 13.51 2.54 1.02
N ALA A 44 12.38 2.19 1.66
CA ALA A 44 11.05 2.61 1.18
C ALA A 44 10.96 4.14 1.15
N PHE A 45 11.38 4.79 2.24
CA PHE A 45 11.44 6.24 2.36
C PHE A 45 12.41 6.88 1.37
N GLY A 46 13.62 6.33 1.24
CA GLY A 46 14.65 6.86 0.34
C GLY A 46 14.29 6.71 -1.14
N ARG A 47 13.57 5.65 -1.52
CA ARG A 47 13.13 5.41 -2.90
C ARG A 47 11.81 6.10 -3.25
N LEU A 48 10.96 6.35 -2.27
CA LEU A 48 9.82 7.26 -2.41
C LEU A 48 10.29 8.72 -2.51
N ASN A 49 11.43 9.06 -1.90
CA ASN A 49 12.00 10.40 -2.05
C ASN A 49 12.62 10.56 -3.45
N GLY A 50 11.94 11.28 -4.33
CA GLY A 50 12.36 11.52 -5.71
C GLY A 50 11.57 10.72 -6.76
N ARG A 51 10.88 9.65 -6.35
CA ARG A 51 9.76 9.10 -7.11
C ARG A 51 8.51 9.84 -6.67
N GLN A 52 7.69 10.32 -7.60
CA GLN A 52 6.38 10.90 -7.30
C GLN A 52 5.32 9.83 -7.62
N PRO A 53 5.20 8.76 -6.81
CA PRO A 53 4.24 7.71 -7.11
C PRO A 53 2.84 8.30 -7.09
N LYS A 54 2.01 7.86 -8.04
CA LYS A 54 0.60 8.22 -8.06
C LYS A 54 -0.16 7.45 -6.99
N ARG A 55 0.17 6.18 -6.78
CA ARG A 55 -0.50 5.30 -5.81
C ARG A 55 0.51 4.48 -5.02
N VAL A 56 0.25 4.32 -3.73
CA VAL A 56 1.05 3.51 -2.80
C VAL A 56 0.11 2.62 -2.00
N PHE A 57 0.39 1.33 -2.05
CA PHE A 57 -0.31 0.28 -1.32
C PHE A 57 0.53 -0.15 -0.13
N HIS A 58 -0.10 -0.42 1.01
CA HIS A 58 0.63 -0.96 2.16
C HIS A 58 -0.15 -2.04 2.91
N THR A 59 0.55 -3.03 3.45
CA THR A 59 -0.04 -4.03 4.35
C THR A 59 -0.15 -3.48 5.78
N GLY A 60 -0.63 -4.31 6.72
CA GLY A 60 -0.62 -3.98 8.14
C GLY A 60 0.79 -3.63 8.63
N LEU A 61 1.02 -2.35 8.97
CA LEU A 61 2.33 -1.82 9.36
C LEU A 61 2.69 -2.11 10.82
N GLY A 62 1.73 -2.55 11.65
CA GLY A 62 1.92 -2.79 13.08
C GLY A 62 2.05 -1.50 13.91
N LEU A 63 2.52 -1.62 15.16
CA LEU A 63 2.67 -0.53 16.13
C LEU A 63 4.13 -0.14 16.39
N SER A 64 5.05 -0.51 15.49
CA SER A 64 6.47 -0.17 15.65
C SER A 64 6.73 1.32 15.40
N ARG A 65 7.84 1.83 15.93
CA ARG A 65 8.28 3.23 15.69
C ARG A 65 8.51 3.49 14.20
N GLU A 66 8.97 2.47 13.48
CA GLU A 66 9.17 2.47 12.03
C GLU A 66 7.84 2.62 11.28
N ALA A 67 6.78 1.96 11.75
CA ALA A 67 5.44 2.11 11.21
C ALA A 67 4.89 3.52 11.37
N ASP A 68 5.09 4.13 12.54
CA ASP A 68 4.67 5.51 12.78
C ASP A 68 5.44 6.50 11.91
N ARG A 69 6.73 6.26 11.69
CA ARG A 69 7.52 7.05 10.75
C ARG A 69 6.98 6.89 9.32
N LEU A 70 6.59 5.68 8.93
CA LEU A 70 6.05 5.41 7.59
C LEU A 70 4.73 6.14 7.35
N ARG A 71 3.79 6.03 8.30
CA ARG A 71 2.53 6.77 8.25
C ARG A 71 2.72 8.27 8.03
N ARG A 72 3.69 8.87 8.73
CA ARG A 72 4.01 10.30 8.57
C ARG A 72 4.52 10.64 7.19
N GLU A 73 5.28 9.77 6.54
CA GLU A 73 5.82 10.03 5.20
C GLU A 73 4.78 9.74 4.11
N LEU A 74 3.93 8.72 4.28
CA LEU A 74 2.77 8.51 3.39
C LEU A 74 1.84 9.72 3.41
N SER A 75 1.53 10.25 4.60
CA SER A 75 0.72 11.48 4.75
C SER A 75 1.38 12.70 4.10
N LYS A 76 2.72 12.80 4.11
CA LYS A 76 3.44 13.85 3.37
C LYS A 76 3.33 13.67 1.85
N LEU A 77 3.43 12.44 1.34
CA LEU A 77 3.30 12.18 -0.10
C LEU A 77 1.89 12.51 -0.59
N GLU A 78 0.87 12.09 0.16
CA GLU A 78 -0.52 12.43 -0.08
C GLU A 78 -0.71 13.96 -0.11
N GLY A 79 -0.28 14.67 0.94
CA GLY A 79 -0.46 16.12 1.01
C GLY A 79 0.38 16.94 0.03
N LYS A 80 1.57 16.46 -0.36
CA LYS A 80 2.51 17.21 -1.22
C LYS A 80 2.35 16.92 -2.70
N TYR A 81 2.07 15.66 -3.06
CA TYR A 81 2.04 15.19 -4.44
C TYR A 81 0.66 14.67 -4.87
N GLY A 82 -0.31 14.59 -3.96
CA GLY A 82 -1.60 13.97 -4.24
C GLY A 82 -1.50 12.45 -4.43
N THR A 83 -0.46 11.82 -3.87
CA THR A 83 -0.32 10.35 -3.91
C THR A 83 -1.47 9.69 -3.17
N GLU A 84 -2.15 8.76 -3.82
CA GLU A 84 -3.20 7.96 -3.21
C GLU A 84 -2.59 6.84 -2.35
N ILE A 85 -3.05 6.73 -1.11
CA ILE A 85 -2.56 5.72 -0.17
C ILE A 85 -3.67 4.70 0.10
N HIS A 86 -3.40 3.43 -0.20
CA HIS A 86 -4.36 2.33 -0.11
C HIS A 86 -3.88 1.28 0.90
N HIS A 87 -4.75 0.81 1.77
CA HIS A 87 -4.41 -0.29 2.68
C HIS A 87 -4.81 -1.62 2.06
N VAL A 88 -3.88 -2.57 1.97
CA VAL A 88 -4.08 -3.83 1.24
C VAL A 88 -5.09 -4.77 1.92
N ASN A 89 -5.42 -4.60 3.21
CA ASN A 89 -6.59 -5.32 3.75
C ASN A 89 -7.92 -4.82 3.18
N GLU A 90 -7.94 -3.68 2.48
CA GLU A 90 -9.11 -3.18 1.74
C GLU A 90 -9.20 -3.82 0.34
N LEU A 91 -8.15 -4.50 -0.15
CA LEU A 91 -8.16 -5.23 -1.44
C LEU A 91 -8.98 -6.54 -1.40
N TYR A 92 -9.37 -7.02 -0.21
CA TYR A 92 -10.08 -8.30 -0.03
C TYR A 92 -11.39 -8.17 0.77
N MET A 93 -11.95 -6.97 0.91
CA MET A 93 -13.19 -6.73 1.69
C MET A 93 -14.50 -6.97 0.89
N TYR A 94 -14.46 -7.55 -0.31
CA TYR A 94 -15.65 -7.85 -1.12
C TYR A 94 -15.62 -9.20 -1.84
N GLU A 95 -15.23 -10.28 -1.16
CA GLU A 95 -15.56 -11.66 -1.59
C GLU A 95 -16.25 -12.45 -0.47
N GLU A 96 -17.21 -11.87 0.26
CA GLU A 96 -18.07 -12.70 1.11
C GLU A 96 -19.45 -12.09 1.44
N GLU A 97 -20.26 -11.82 0.41
CA GLU A 97 -21.73 -11.87 0.58
C GLU A 97 -22.38 -12.51 -0.65
N ILE A 98 -22.39 -13.85 -0.70
CA ILE A 98 -23.46 -14.56 -1.39
C ILE A 98 -24.36 -15.11 -0.28
N PRO A 99 -25.54 -14.52 0.00
CA PRO A 99 -26.52 -15.17 0.83
C PRO A 99 -27.04 -16.38 0.03
N THR A 100 -26.66 -17.59 0.43
CA THR A 100 -27.30 -18.80 -0.10
C THR A 100 -28.77 -18.84 0.35
N PRO A 101 -29.71 -19.18 -0.56
CA PRO A 101 -31.16 -19.18 -0.32
C PRO A 101 -31.63 -20.28 0.63
#